data_AF-A0AB36PX36-F1
#
_entry.id   AF-A0AB36PX36-F1
#
_cell.length_a   1.000
_cell.length_b   1.000
_cell.length_c   1.000
_cell.angle_alpha   90.00
_cell.angle_beta   90.00
_cell.angle_gamma   90.00
#
_symmetry.space_group_name_H-M   'P 1'
#
loop_
_entity.id
_entity.type
_entity.pdbx_description
1 polymer ?
#
loop_
_entity_poly.entity_id
_entity_poly.type
_entity_poly.pdbx_seq_one_letter_code
_entity_poly.pdbx_strand_id
1 'polypeptide(L)'
;MSTAPATSCYKPRAAWFDGLTECGPAAIKLSIIEADPANPVAEATVCIARRQIASAAAKLADTPHMGAGFAILHQGEESLWLLLHWWLEGGIATRMLWQCELGDEVEFMPAQPLLMACVWELGIIDFERRAWMETAMAGKPVADYLARTLPRGTV
;
A
#
# COMPACT_ATOMS: atom_id res chain seq x y z
N MET A 1 -30.93 5.36 29.18
CA MET A 1 -31.13 5.07 27.75
C MET A 1 -29.87 5.52 27.03
N SER A 2 -29.02 4.57 26.62
CA SER A 2 -27.79 4.86 25.90
C SER A 2 -28.13 5.09 24.43
N THR A 3 -27.92 6.29 23.92
CA THR A 3 -28.05 6.58 22.49
C THR A 3 -26.91 5.86 21.76
N ALA A 4 -27.25 4.87 20.94
CA ALA A 4 -26.30 4.27 20.02
C ALA A 4 -25.68 5.38 19.16
N PRO A 5 -24.35 5.40 18.95
CA PRO A 5 -23.72 6.40 18.11
C PRO A 5 -24.30 6.29 16.70
N ALA A 6 -24.66 7.44 16.11
CA ALA A 6 -25.09 7.51 14.73
C ALA A 6 -24.01 6.88 13.85
N THR A 7 -24.34 5.80 13.15
CA THR A 7 -23.41 5.11 12.27
C THR A 7 -23.20 6.02 11.07
N SER A 8 -22.05 6.72 11.00
CA SER A 8 -21.66 7.39 9.77
C SER A 8 -21.54 6.30 8.69
N CYS A 9 -22.27 6.45 7.59
CA CYS A 9 -22.16 5.53 6.48
C CYS A 9 -20.83 5.81 5.77
N TYR A 10 -19.88 4.90 5.92
CA TYR A 10 -18.65 4.93 5.12
C TYR A 10 -19.01 4.78 3.63
N LYS A 11 -18.28 5.51 2.78
CA LYS A 11 -18.43 5.47 1.32
C LYS A 11 -17.27 4.67 0.71
N PRO A 12 -17.50 4.01 -0.46
CA PRO A 12 -16.41 3.41 -1.23
C PRO A 12 -15.32 4.44 -1.54
N ARG A 13 -14.06 4.00 -1.58
CA ARG A 13 -12.90 4.88 -1.80
C ARG A 13 -12.31 4.64 -3.19
N ALA A 14 -11.92 5.69 -3.89
CA ALA A 14 -11.28 5.52 -5.20
C ALA A 14 -9.92 4.84 -5.01
N ALA A 15 -9.60 3.86 -5.87
CA ALA A 15 -8.33 3.16 -5.81
C ALA A 15 -7.81 2.81 -7.20
N TRP A 16 -6.49 2.88 -7.38
CA TRP A 16 -5.83 2.52 -8.64
C TRP A 16 -4.34 2.24 -8.45
N PHE A 17 -3.75 1.54 -9.41
CA PHE A 17 -2.30 1.43 -9.55
C PHE A 17 -1.73 2.75 -10.09
N ASP A 18 -0.76 3.31 -9.37
CA ASP A 18 -0.11 4.57 -9.72
C ASP A 18 1.19 4.35 -10.52
N GLY A 19 2.04 3.43 -10.09
CA GLY A 19 3.29 3.14 -10.79
C GLY A 19 4.24 2.22 -10.05
N LEU A 20 5.39 1.93 -10.67
CA LEU A 20 6.46 1.18 -10.03
C LEU A 20 7.41 2.13 -9.27
N THR A 21 7.95 1.65 -8.15
CA THR A 21 8.99 2.29 -7.36
C THR A 21 10.07 1.27 -7.04
N GLU A 22 11.33 1.68 -7.06
CA GLU A 22 12.44 0.82 -6.64
C GLU A 22 12.63 0.88 -5.12
N CYS A 23 12.89 -0.27 -4.51
CA CYS A 23 13.29 -0.41 -3.12
C CYS A 23 14.48 -1.37 -3.05
N GLY A 24 15.67 -0.82 -3.30
CA GLY A 24 16.90 -1.61 -3.42
C GLY A 24 16.76 -2.66 -4.54
N PRO A 25 16.91 -3.96 -4.25
CA PRO A 25 16.84 -5.03 -5.26
C PRO A 25 15.41 -5.37 -5.70
N ALA A 26 14.36 -4.74 -5.13
CA ALA A 26 12.97 -5.08 -5.43
C ALA A 26 12.22 -3.96 -6.16
N ALA A 27 11.34 -4.38 -7.08
CA ALA A 27 10.34 -3.51 -7.69
C ALA A 27 9.03 -3.53 -6.89
N ILE A 28 8.53 -2.36 -6.51
CA ILE A 28 7.34 -2.18 -5.69
C ILE A 28 6.23 -1.54 -6.51
N LYS A 29 5.07 -2.20 -6.61
CA LYS A 29 3.85 -1.59 -7.17
C LYS A 29 3.24 -0.63 -6.17
N LEU A 30 3.17 0.66 -6.48
CA LEU A 30 2.46 1.64 -5.67
C LEU A 30 1.01 1.74 -6.15
N SER A 31 0.07 1.48 -5.25
CA SER A 31 -1.35 1.78 -5.44
C SER A 31 -1.78 2.93 -4.52
N ILE A 32 -2.76 3.71 -4.97
CA ILE A 32 -3.31 4.83 -4.21
C ILE A 32 -4.75 4.51 -3.80
N ILE A 33 -5.13 4.93 -2.60
CA ILE A 33 -6.52 5.01 -2.14
C ILE A 33 -6.83 6.46 -1.75
N GLU A 34 -7.93 7.00 -2.28
CA GLU A 34 -8.45 8.33 -1.98
C GLU A 34 -9.82 8.25 -1.31
N ALA A 35 -9.93 8.78 -0.09
CA ALA A 35 -11.20 8.90 0.61
C ALA A 35 -12.11 9.99 0.04
N ASP A 36 -11.55 11.10 -0.45
CA ASP A 36 -12.31 12.27 -0.91
C ASP A 36 -11.75 12.82 -2.23
N PRO A 37 -12.48 12.70 -3.36
CA PRO A 37 -12.03 13.23 -4.65
C PRO A 37 -11.97 14.76 -4.70
N ALA A 38 -12.60 15.48 -3.76
CA ALA A 38 -12.47 16.93 -3.66
C ALA A 38 -11.10 17.35 -3.09
N ASN A 39 -10.42 16.43 -2.40
CA ASN A 39 -9.11 16.63 -1.80
C ASN A 39 -8.17 15.51 -2.28
N PRO A 40 -7.74 15.51 -3.55
CA PRO A 40 -6.93 14.42 -4.09
C PRO A 40 -5.53 14.37 -3.46
N VAL A 41 -4.89 13.20 -3.54
CA VAL A 41 -3.50 13.03 -3.12
C VAL A 41 -2.61 13.91 -3.98
N ALA A 42 -1.89 14.85 -3.36
CA ALA A 42 -0.96 15.70 -4.07
C ALA A 42 0.22 14.90 -4.65
N GLU A 43 0.66 15.25 -5.85
CA GLU A 43 1.81 14.61 -6.51
C GLU A 43 3.09 14.66 -5.64
N ALA A 44 3.28 15.76 -4.90
CA ALA A 44 4.38 15.89 -3.95
C ALA A 44 4.32 14.81 -2.85
N THR A 45 3.13 14.47 -2.36
CA THR A 45 2.90 13.40 -1.38
C THR A 45 3.27 12.04 -1.97
N VAL A 46 2.90 11.77 -3.23
CA VAL A 46 3.31 10.55 -3.93
C VAL A 46 4.83 10.46 -4.02
N CYS A 47 5.51 11.56 -4.38
CA CYS A 47 6.97 11.62 -4.42
C CYS A 47 7.62 11.36 -3.05
N ILE A 48 7.05 11.89 -1.96
CA ILE A 48 7.50 11.64 -0.59
C ILE A 48 7.31 10.16 -0.22
N ALA A 49 6.16 9.58 -0.54
CA ALA A 49 5.88 8.17 -0.30
C ALA A 49 6.88 7.25 -1.03
N ARG A 50 7.23 7.56 -2.29
CA ARG A 50 8.26 6.82 -3.04
C ARG A 50 9.63 6.87 -2.36
N ARG A 51 10.03 8.04 -1.85
CA ARG A 51 11.28 8.17 -1.07
C ARG A 51 11.22 7.38 0.24
N GLN A 52 10.08 7.40 0.93
CA GLN A 52 9.88 6.62 2.15
C GLN A 52 9.97 5.11 1.87
N ILE A 53 9.38 4.63 0.77
CA ILE A 53 9.53 3.24 0.31
C ILE A 53 11.00 2.91 0.06
N ALA A 54 11.71 3.74 -0.71
CA ALA A 54 13.13 3.52 -1.03
C ALA A 54 14.02 3.47 0.23
N SER A 55 13.67 4.19 1.30
CA SER A 55 14.41 4.15 2.57
C SER A 55 14.43 2.76 3.24
N ALA A 56 13.49 1.88 2.88
CA ALA A 56 13.43 0.51 3.40
C ALA A 56 14.39 -0.47 2.67
N ALA A 57 15.15 -0.01 1.66
CA ALA A 57 15.97 -0.86 0.80
C ALA A 57 16.93 -1.78 1.57
N ALA A 58 17.63 -1.27 2.58
CA ALA A 58 18.56 -2.07 3.38
C ALA A 58 17.82 -3.20 4.13
N LYS A 59 16.71 -2.86 4.80
CA LYS A 59 15.91 -3.84 5.53
C LYS A 59 15.29 -4.89 4.60
N LEU A 60 14.90 -4.51 3.39
CA LEU A 60 14.41 -5.44 2.38
C LEU A 60 15.54 -6.40 1.94
N ALA A 61 16.71 -5.86 1.62
CA ALA A 61 17.87 -6.64 1.15
C ALA A 61 18.34 -7.68 2.18
N ASP A 62 18.13 -7.43 3.48
CA ASP A 62 18.45 -8.34 4.57
C ASP A 62 17.40 -9.47 4.78
N THR A 63 16.41 -9.59 3.89
CA THR A 63 15.39 -10.66 3.93
C THR A 63 15.54 -11.63 2.74
N PRO A 64 15.00 -12.86 2.82
CA PRO A 64 14.90 -13.76 1.67
C PRO A 64 13.81 -13.30 0.69
N HIS A 65 13.94 -12.07 0.20
CA HIS A 65 12.97 -11.42 -0.69
C HIS A 65 12.94 -12.06 -2.07
N MET A 66 11.80 -11.96 -2.74
CA MET A 66 11.60 -12.47 -4.11
C MET A 66 11.71 -11.37 -5.18
N GLY A 67 12.25 -10.20 -4.83
CA GLY A 67 12.56 -9.12 -5.78
C GLY A 67 11.34 -8.31 -6.24
N ALA A 68 10.17 -8.55 -5.64
CA ALA A 68 8.97 -7.77 -5.91
C ALA A 68 8.10 -7.60 -4.67
N GLY A 69 7.27 -6.56 -4.70
CA GLY A 69 6.33 -6.24 -3.64
C GLY A 69 5.31 -5.20 -4.09
N PHE A 70 4.58 -4.69 -3.12
CA PHE A 70 3.57 -3.66 -3.34
C PHE A 70 3.52 -2.69 -2.14
N ALA A 71 3.06 -1.49 -2.41
CA ALA A 71 2.81 -0.47 -1.43
C ALA A 71 1.44 0.17 -1.68
N ILE A 72 0.84 0.67 -0.59
CA ILE A 72 -0.45 1.36 -0.64
C ILE A 72 -0.24 2.72 0.02
N LEU A 73 -0.40 3.79 -0.75
CA LEU A 73 -0.55 5.14 -0.22
C LEU A 73 -2.04 5.43 -0.08
N HIS A 74 -2.51 5.52 1.16
CA HIS A 74 -3.92 5.71 1.45
C HIS A 74 -4.13 7.05 2.13
N GLN A 75 -4.83 7.96 1.44
CA GLN A 75 -5.38 9.15 2.05
C GLN A 75 -6.70 8.81 2.71
N GLY A 76 -6.65 8.68 4.04
CA GLY A 76 -7.83 8.57 4.88
C GLY A 76 -8.47 9.91 5.19
N GLU A 77 -9.54 9.86 5.99
CA GLU A 77 -10.23 11.06 6.48
C GLU A 77 -9.41 11.79 7.57
N GLU A 78 -8.58 11.06 8.31
CA GLU A 78 -7.83 11.58 9.47
C GLU A 78 -6.31 11.61 9.24
N SER A 79 -5.79 10.82 8.30
CA SER A 79 -4.34 10.63 8.12
C SER A 79 -3.99 10.07 6.75
N LEU A 80 -2.74 10.27 6.33
CA LEU A 80 -2.10 9.50 5.28
C LEU A 80 -1.48 8.24 5.87
N TRP A 81 -1.64 7.12 5.17
CA TRP A 81 -1.06 5.84 5.53
C TRP A 81 -0.20 5.33 4.39
N LEU A 82 0.96 4.79 4.72
CA LEU A 82 1.84 4.13 3.75
C LEU A 82 2.12 2.72 4.23
N LEU A 83 1.62 1.74 3.48
CA LEU A 83 1.88 0.33 3.70
C LEU A 83 2.91 -0.13 2.70
N LEU A 84 3.97 -0.80 3.15
CA LEU A 84 4.93 -1.47 2.29
C LEU A 84 4.99 -2.95 2.63
N HIS A 85 4.86 -3.77 1.59
CA HIS A 85 4.94 -5.21 1.63
C HIS A 85 5.89 -5.68 0.52
N TRP A 86 6.68 -6.70 0.82
CA TRP A 86 7.41 -7.46 -0.21
C TRP A 86 7.24 -8.96 0.03
N TRP A 87 7.36 -9.72 -1.05
CA TRP A 87 7.18 -11.16 -1.02
C TRP A 87 8.47 -11.84 -0.57
N LEU A 88 8.34 -12.77 0.37
CA LEU A 88 9.37 -13.72 0.76
C LEU A 88 9.08 -15.10 0.16
N GLU A 89 10.11 -15.94 0.14
CA GLU A 89 9.95 -17.37 -0.15
C GLU A 89 8.84 -18.00 0.73
N GLY A 90 8.11 -18.96 0.18
CA GLY A 90 6.99 -19.63 0.88
C GLY A 90 5.65 -18.88 0.83
N GLY A 91 5.55 -17.77 0.08
CA GLY A 91 4.29 -17.05 -0.12
C GLY A 91 3.91 -16.14 1.05
N ILE A 92 4.90 -15.60 1.75
CA ILE A 92 4.73 -14.72 2.91
C ILE A 92 4.88 -13.26 2.47
N ALA A 93 3.94 -12.40 2.88
CA ALA A 93 4.08 -10.95 2.75
C ALA A 93 4.68 -10.35 4.03
N THR A 94 5.71 -9.52 3.89
CA THR A 94 6.22 -8.70 5.01
C THR A 94 5.29 -7.54 5.32
N ARG A 95 5.60 -6.74 6.35
CA ARG A 95 4.86 -5.51 6.66
C ARG A 95 5.79 -4.43 7.20
N MET A 96 5.69 -3.24 6.61
CA MET A 96 6.06 -1.96 7.22
C MET A 96 4.89 -0.99 7.04
N LEU A 97 4.60 -0.20 8.08
CA LEU A 97 3.48 0.73 8.08
C LEU A 97 3.93 2.07 8.66
N TRP A 98 3.62 3.13 7.94
CA TRP A 98 3.81 4.51 8.37
C TRP A 98 2.49 5.27 8.33
N GLN A 99 2.43 6.32 9.15
CA GLN A 99 1.33 7.25 9.24
C GLN A 99 1.88 8.68 9.19
N CYS A 100 1.12 9.58 8.59
CA CYS A 100 1.34 11.02 8.65
C CYS A 100 -0.02 11.68 8.96
N GLU A 101 -0.05 12.60 9.92
CA GLU A 101 -1.23 13.42 10.16
C GLU A 101 -1.52 14.31 8.92
N LEU A 102 -2.77 14.72 8.74
CA LEU A 102 -3.11 15.65 7.66
C LEU A 102 -2.64 17.05 8.03
N GLY A 103 -1.87 17.69 7.14
CA GLY A 103 -1.32 19.03 7.34
C GLY A 103 -0.52 19.51 6.13
N ASP A 104 0.17 20.63 6.29
CA ASP A 104 0.94 21.27 5.20
C ASP A 104 2.26 20.53 4.88
N GLU A 105 2.81 19.79 5.86
CA GLU A 105 4.03 19.01 5.71
C GLU A 105 3.72 17.52 5.78
N VAL A 106 4.30 16.73 4.87
CA VAL A 106 4.15 15.28 4.84
C VAL A 106 5.42 14.64 5.38
N GLU A 107 5.33 14.11 6.60
CA GLU A 107 6.37 13.36 7.27
C GLU A 107 5.82 12.00 7.74
N PHE A 108 6.30 10.91 7.13
CA PHE A 108 5.87 9.56 7.48
C PHE A 108 6.61 9.04 8.71
N MET A 109 5.86 8.82 9.79
CA MET A 109 6.35 8.22 11.02
C MET A 109 5.89 6.77 11.14
N PRO A 110 6.66 5.87 11.81
CA PRO A 110 6.21 4.51 12.04
C PRO A 110 4.82 4.50 12.72
N ALA A 111 3.87 3.77 12.13
CA ALA A 111 2.53 3.69 12.70
C ALA A 111 2.52 2.89 14.01
N GLN A 112 1.41 2.99 14.74
CA GLN A 112 1.23 2.28 16.00
C GLN A 112 1.45 0.76 15.83
N PRO A 113 2.08 0.10 16.81
CA PRO A 113 2.22 -1.34 16.80
C PRO A 113 0.86 -2.05 16.66
N LEU A 114 0.88 -3.28 16.14
CA LEU A 114 -0.29 -4.15 15.90
C LEU A 114 -1.18 -3.79 14.71
N LEU A 115 -1.16 -2.55 14.21
CA LEU A 115 -1.92 -2.19 13.01
C LEU A 115 -1.42 -2.98 11.80
N MET A 116 -2.35 -3.60 11.06
CA MET A 116 -2.03 -4.30 9.81
C MET A 116 -2.46 -3.46 8.62
N ALA A 117 -3.78 -3.31 8.44
CA ALA A 117 -4.42 -2.62 7.34
C ALA A 117 -5.88 -2.32 7.71
N CYS A 118 -6.48 -1.28 7.11
CA CYS A 118 -7.92 -1.04 7.15
C CYS A 118 -8.66 -1.87 6.09
N VAL A 119 -10.00 -1.90 6.16
CA VAL A 119 -10.83 -2.71 5.26
C VAL A 119 -10.65 -2.38 3.77
N TRP A 120 -10.33 -1.13 3.45
CA TRP A 120 -10.10 -0.68 2.07
C TRP A 120 -8.75 -1.16 1.54
N GLU A 121 -7.70 -1.06 2.36
CA GLU A 121 -6.36 -1.57 2.06
C GLU A 121 -6.36 -3.10 1.92
N LEU A 122 -7.19 -3.81 2.70
CA LEU A 122 -7.36 -5.26 2.58
C LEU A 122 -7.87 -5.67 1.19
N GLY A 123 -8.65 -4.84 0.49
CA GLY A 123 -9.07 -5.09 -0.89
C GLY A 123 -7.89 -5.11 -1.86
N ILE A 124 -6.95 -4.17 -1.72
CA ILE A 124 -5.73 -4.13 -2.54
C ILE A 124 -4.79 -5.28 -2.15
N ILE A 125 -4.63 -5.56 -0.85
CA ILE A 125 -3.83 -6.70 -0.38
C ILE A 125 -4.36 -8.02 -0.96
N ASP A 126 -5.69 -8.20 -1.03
CA ASP A 126 -6.28 -9.39 -1.65
C ASP A 126 -6.01 -9.45 -3.17
N PHE A 127 -6.12 -8.33 -3.88
CA PHE A 127 -5.75 -8.25 -5.30
C PHE A 127 -4.29 -8.67 -5.50
N GLU A 128 -3.37 -8.12 -4.71
CA GLU A 128 -1.94 -8.38 -4.81
C GLU A 128 -1.59 -9.83 -4.48
N ARG A 129 -2.22 -10.40 -3.45
CA ARG A 129 -2.11 -11.82 -3.09
C ARG A 129 -2.55 -12.73 -4.24
N ARG A 130 -3.71 -12.47 -4.86
CA ARG A 130 -4.19 -13.26 -6.00
C ARG A 130 -3.28 -13.13 -7.21
N ALA A 131 -2.82 -11.90 -7.49
CA ALA A 131 -1.87 -11.63 -8.56
C ALA A 131 -0.58 -12.46 -8.38
N TRP A 132 -0.01 -12.47 -7.17
CA TRP A 132 1.17 -13.25 -6.83
C TRP A 132 0.94 -14.77 -6.98
N MET A 133 -0.19 -15.27 -6.46
CA MET A 133 -0.56 -16.69 -6.52
C MET A 133 -0.68 -17.20 -7.96
N GLU A 134 -1.34 -16.44 -8.83
CA GLU A 134 -1.62 -16.83 -10.22
C GLU A 134 -0.43 -16.61 -11.17
N THR A 135 0.65 -15.99 -10.67
CA THR A 135 1.88 -15.70 -11.44
C THR A 135 3.10 -16.35 -10.81
N ALA A 136 3.82 -15.66 -9.94
CA ALA A 136 5.08 -16.12 -9.37
C ALA A 136 4.96 -17.48 -8.66
N MET A 137 3.91 -17.70 -7.85
CA MET A 137 3.70 -19.00 -7.20
C MET A 137 3.28 -20.11 -8.18
N ALA A 138 2.76 -19.75 -9.35
CA ALA A 138 2.47 -20.68 -10.44
C ALA A 138 3.70 -20.93 -11.35
N GLY A 139 4.90 -20.48 -10.94
CA GLY A 139 6.15 -20.67 -11.68
C GLY A 139 6.35 -19.70 -12.85
N LYS A 140 5.53 -18.66 -12.96
CA LYS A 140 5.71 -17.61 -13.98
C LYS A 140 6.78 -16.60 -13.55
N PRO A 141 7.40 -15.85 -14.49
CA PRO A 141 8.34 -14.80 -14.15
C PRO A 141 7.73 -13.73 -13.23
N VAL A 142 8.54 -13.15 -12.34
CA VAL A 142 8.12 -12.02 -11.48
C VAL A 142 7.63 -10.83 -12.29
N ALA A 143 8.11 -10.65 -13.52
CA ALA A 143 7.61 -9.63 -14.44
C ALA A 143 6.10 -9.76 -14.71
N ASP A 144 5.54 -10.97 -14.75
CA ASP A 144 4.12 -11.20 -14.96
C ASP A 144 3.29 -10.71 -13.75
N TYR A 145 3.83 -10.85 -12.53
CA TYR A 145 3.22 -10.28 -11.33
C TYR A 145 3.22 -8.74 -11.38
N LEU A 146 4.35 -8.15 -11.78
CA LEU A 146 4.50 -6.69 -11.87
C LEU A 146 3.60 -6.09 -12.96
N ALA A 147 3.39 -6.81 -14.06
CA ALA A 147 2.47 -6.41 -15.14
C ALA A 147 0.99 -6.47 -14.73
N ARG A 148 0.65 -7.19 -13.65
CA ARG A 148 -0.72 -7.29 -13.15
C ARG A 148 -1.02 -6.17 -12.17
N THR A 149 -1.63 -5.11 -12.68
CA THR A 149 -1.89 -3.86 -11.96
C THR A 149 -3.35 -3.73 -11.53
N LEU A 150 -3.56 -3.10 -10.37
CA LEU A 150 -4.90 -2.80 -9.87
C LEU A 150 -5.64 -1.86 -10.87
N PRO A 151 -6.79 -2.26 -11.44
CA PRO A 151 -7.55 -1.37 -12.31
C PRO A 151 -8.10 -0.19 -11.49
N ARG A 152 -8.26 0.97 -12.14
CA ARG A 152 -8.90 2.11 -11.52
C ARG A 152 -10.37 1.78 -11.21
N GLY A 153 -10.78 1.98 -9.96
CA GLY A 153 -12.11 1.65 -9.49
C GLY A 153 -12.34 2.13 -8.06
N THR A 154 -13.16 1.41 -7.32
CA THR A 154 -13.41 1.66 -5.90
C THR A 154 -13.12 0.42 -5.07
N VAL A 155 -12.61 0.62 -3.86
CA VAL A 155 -12.55 -0.39 -2.79
C VAL A 155 -13.62 -0.12 -1.74
#